data_AF-A0A242CVD3-F1
#
_entry.id   AF-A0A242CVD3-F1
#
_cell.length_a   1.000
_cell.length_b   1.000
_cell.length_c   1.000
_cell.angle_alpha   90.00
_cell.angle_beta   90.00
_cell.angle_gamma   90.00
#
_symmetry.space_group_name_H-M   'P 1'
#
loop_
_entity.id
_entity.type
_entity.pdbx_description
1 polymer ?
#
loop_
_entity_poly.entity_id
_entity_poly.type
_entity_poly.pdbx_seq_one_letter_code
_entity_poly.pdbx_strand_id
1 'polypeptide(L)'
;MGKGNVGVGESWSSTVNGATKAVSSIGKIENIQLAKTDLEPFKQFEKIIPQINSSLSSFKSFTQEDGQKMIKAGENKKADDKAGSKTMNIQGKG
;
A
#
# COMPACT_ATOMS: atom_id res chain seq x y z
N MET A 1 -30.80 18.11 2.46
CA MET A 1 -29.34 18.16 2.68
C MET A 1 -28.80 16.76 2.49
N GLY A 2 -28.00 16.54 1.43
CA GLY A 2 -27.47 15.22 1.08
C GLY A 2 -26.55 14.71 2.17
N LYS A 3 -26.68 13.42 2.52
CA LYS A 3 -25.76 12.71 3.40
C LYS A 3 -24.38 12.70 2.74
N GLY A 4 -23.57 13.71 3.00
CA GLY A 4 -22.14 13.62 2.75
C GLY A 4 -21.63 12.43 3.54
N ASN A 5 -20.93 11.50 2.91
CA ASN A 5 -20.30 10.39 3.61
C ASN A 5 -19.30 10.98 4.61
N VAL A 6 -19.69 11.11 5.88
CA VAL A 6 -18.81 11.60 6.94
C VAL A 6 -17.98 10.42 7.40
N GLY A 7 -16.67 10.49 7.17
CA GLY A 7 -15.68 9.58 7.74
C GLY A 7 -15.26 8.40 6.87
N VAL A 8 -14.23 7.72 7.36
CA VAL A 8 -13.63 6.53 6.75
C VAL A 8 -14.64 5.39 6.80
N GLY A 9 -15.00 4.84 5.64
CA GLY A 9 -15.98 3.75 5.54
C GLY A 9 -15.54 2.46 6.26
N GLU A 10 -16.49 1.55 6.49
CA GLU A 10 -16.21 0.23 7.08
C GLU A 10 -15.26 -0.60 6.21
N SER A 11 -15.29 -0.40 4.90
CA SER A 11 -14.45 -1.11 3.93
C SER A 11 -13.01 -0.63 3.84
N TRP A 12 -12.65 0.49 4.47
CA TRP A 12 -11.32 1.12 4.29
C TRP A 12 -10.16 0.15 4.53
N SER A 13 -10.13 -0.51 5.69
CA SER A 13 -9.05 -1.43 6.02
C SER A 13 -9.01 -2.62 5.06
N SER A 14 -10.16 -3.07 4.56
CA SER A 14 -10.24 -4.14 3.56
C SER A 14 -9.67 -3.68 2.21
N THR A 15 -10.00 -2.46 1.77
CA THR A 15 -9.46 -1.86 0.55
C THR A 15 -7.95 -1.70 0.61
N VAL A 16 -7.43 -1.15 1.72
CA VAL A 16 -5.98 -0.97 1.91
C VAL A 16 -5.27 -2.33 1.94
N ASN A 17 -5.81 -3.30 2.70
CA ASN A 17 -5.25 -4.65 2.74
C ASN A 17 -5.29 -5.34 1.36
N GLY A 18 -6.35 -5.11 0.58
CA GLY A 18 -6.47 -5.61 -0.79
C GLY A 18 -5.35 -5.09 -1.68
N ALA A 19 -5.08 -3.78 -1.63
CA ALA A 19 -3.99 -3.16 -2.38
C ALA A 19 -2.61 -3.68 -1.94
N THR A 20 -2.35 -3.75 -0.63
CA THR A 20 -1.09 -4.29 -0.09
C THR A 20 -0.87 -5.76 -0.49
N LYS A 21 -1.94 -6.57 -0.51
CA LYS A 21 -1.88 -7.97 -0.97
C LYS A 21 -1.59 -8.06 -2.46
N ALA A 22 -2.24 -7.23 -3.28
CA ALA A 22 -1.99 -7.20 -4.73
C ALA A 22 -0.50 -6.92 -5.02
N VAL A 23 0.10 -5.93 -4.36
CA VAL A 23 1.54 -5.64 -4.51
C VAL A 23 2.41 -6.78 -3.98
N SER A 24 2.07 -7.35 -2.82
CA SER A 24 2.82 -8.48 -2.25
C SER A 24 2.83 -9.71 -3.18
N SER A 25 1.78 -9.89 -3.99
CA SER A 25 1.62 -11.00 -4.94
C SER A 25 2.44 -10.89 -6.22
N ILE A 26 3.04 -9.72 -6.52
CA ILE A 26 3.82 -9.52 -7.75
C ILE A 26 5.00 -10.50 -7.78
N GLY A 27 5.07 -11.34 -8.81
CA GLY A 27 6.14 -12.31 -8.98
C GLY A 27 7.51 -11.66 -9.22
N LYS A 28 8.58 -12.33 -8.77
CA LYS A 28 9.95 -11.98 -9.17
C LYS A 28 10.17 -12.43 -10.61
N ILE A 29 11.09 -11.77 -11.30
CA ILE A 29 11.60 -12.23 -12.59
C ILE A 29 12.55 -13.39 -12.33
N GLU A 30 12.45 -14.47 -13.09
CA GLU A 30 13.38 -15.59 -13.00
C GLU A 30 14.78 -15.14 -13.38
N ASN A 31 15.78 -15.53 -12.58
CA ASN A 31 17.17 -15.26 -12.92
C ASN A 31 17.57 -16.09 -14.13
N ILE A 32 18.29 -15.48 -15.05
CA ILE A 32 18.85 -16.13 -16.22
C ILE A 32 20.34 -16.37 -15.95
N GLN A 33 20.85 -17.54 -16.35
CA GLN A 33 22.29 -17.79 -16.47
C GLN A 33 22.61 -18.00 -17.94
N LEU A 34 23.50 -17.16 -18.46
CA LEU A 34 23.90 -17.20 -19.87
C LEU A 34 25.21 -17.97 -20.03
N ALA A 35 25.33 -18.68 -21.16
CA ALA A 35 26.52 -19.42 -21.50
C ALA A 35 27.68 -18.48 -21.85
N LYS A 36 28.91 -18.98 -21.75
CA LYS A 36 30.13 -18.22 -22.10
C LYS A 36 30.13 -17.72 -23.55
N THR A 37 29.47 -18.46 -24.44
CA THR A 37 29.33 -18.17 -25.88
C THR A 37 28.22 -17.18 -26.21
N ASP A 38 27.37 -16.80 -25.24
CA ASP A 38 26.33 -15.82 -25.46
C ASP A 38 26.92 -14.42 -25.66
N LEU A 39 26.28 -13.62 -26.52
CA LEU A 39 26.78 -12.29 -26.87
C LEU A 39 26.85 -11.40 -25.62
N GLU A 40 27.99 -10.74 -25.41
CA GLU A 40 28.24 -9.88 -24.24
C GLU A 40 27.12 -8.87 -23.89
N PRO A 41 26.43 -8.24 -24.85
CA PRO A 41 25.29 -7.38 -24.54
C PRO A 41 24.20 -8.06 -23.72
N PHE A 42 23.97 -9.37 -23.89
CA PHE A 42 22.94 -10.11 -23.15
C PHE A 42 23.36 -10.47 -21.73
N LYS A 43 24.67 -10.55 -21.42
CA LYS A 43 25.15 -10.80 -20.04
C LYS A 43 24.79 -9.69 -19.06
N GLN A 44 24.39 -8.52 -19.55
CA GLN A 44 23.83 -7.45 -18.71
C GLN A 44 22.54 -7.89 -18.00
N PHE A 45 21.75 -8.80 -18.57
CA PHE A 45 20.53 -9.30 -17.94
C PHE A 45 20.79 -10.08 -16.64
N GLU A 46 21.95 -10.74 -16.52
CA GLU A 46 22.36 -11.40 -15.27
C GLU A 46 22.55 -10.40 -14.11
N LYS A 47 22.78 -9.11 -14.42
CA LYS A 47 22.89 -8.04 -13.41
C LYS A 47 21.56 -7.31 -13.23
N ILE A 48 20.86 -7.02 -14.32
CA ILE A 48 19.62 -6.24 -14.31
C ILE A 48 18.49 -6.99 -13.60
N ILE A 49 18.34 -8.30 -13.83
CA ILE A 49 17.26 -9.08 -13.22
C ILE A 49 17.36 -9.10 -11.68
N PRO A 50 18.53 -9.38 -11.06
CA PRO A 50 18.69 -9.24 -9.61
C PRO A 50 18.38 -7.84 -9.09
N GLN A 51 18.76 -6.78 -9.81
CA GLN A 51 18.48 -5.39 -9.41
C GLN A 51 16.97 -5.09 -9.43
N ILE A 52 16.26 -5.57 -10.45
CA ILE A 52 14.79 -5.47 -10.52
C ILE A 52 14.15 -6.24 -9.37
N ASN A 53 14.57 -7.48 -9.11
CA ASN A 53 14.05 -8.30 -8.02
C ASN A 53 14.30 -7.68 -6.64
N SER A 54 15.44 -7.03 -6.45
CA SER A 54 15.76 -6.26 -5.24
C SER A 54 14.83 -5.05 -5.10
N SER A 55 14.67 -4.26 -6.16
CA SER A 55 13.77 -3.09 -6.19
C SER A 55 12.31 -3.49 -5.91
N LEU A 56 11.86 -4.60 -6.49
CA LEU A 56 10.53 -5.16 -6.23
C LEU A 56 10.37 -5.56 -4.76
N SER A 57 11.40 -6.16 -4.16
CA SER A 57 11.37 -6.51 -2.73
C SER A 57 11.22 -5.26 -1.85
N SER A 58 11.99 -4.20 -2.13
CA SER A 58 11.89 -2.94 -1.41
C SER A 58 10.52 -2.29 -1.58
N PHE A 59 9.96 -2.30 -2.80
CA PHE A 59 8.63 -1.76 -3.07
C PHE A 59 7.53 -2.51 -2.31
N LYS A 60 7.63 -3.85 -2.20
CA LYS A 60 6.71 -4.66 -1.40
C LYS A 60 6.76 -4.29 0.08
N SER A 61 7.96 -4.19 0.67
CA SER A 61 8.13 -3.80 2.06
C SER A 61 7.57 -2.40 2.33
N PHE A 62 7.90 -1.44 1.47
CA PHE A 62 7.37 -0.08 1.55
C PHE A 62 5.83 -0.06 1.54
N THR A 63 5.21 -0.78 0.60
CA THR A 63 3.75 -0.83 0.47
C THR A 63 3.07 -1.50 1.68
N GLN A 64 3.73 -2.47 2.32
CA GLN A 64 3.24 -3.08 3.56
C GLN A 64 3.24 -2.08 4.71
N GLU A 65 4.35 -1.35 4.91
CA GLU A 65 4.44 -0.32 5.94
C GLU A 65 3.46 0.83 5.69
N ASP A 66 3.33 1.26 4.44
CA ASP A 66 2.42 2.34 4.06
C ASP A 66 0.95 1.93 4.26
N GLY A 67 0.59 0.69 3.89
CA GLY A 67 -0.74 0.14 4.16
C GLY A 67 -1.09 0.14 5.65
N GLN A 68 -0.16 -0.21 6.53
CA GLN A 68 -0.38 -0.13 7.98
C GLN A 68 -0.61 1.31 8.45
N LYS A 69 0.17 2.26 7.94
CA LYS A 69 0.00 3.70 8.25
C LYS A 69 -1.35 4.22 7.77
N MET A 70 -1.79 3.82 6.58
CA MET A 70 -3.09 4.19 6.02
C MET A 70 -4.27 3.65 6.85
N ILE A 71 -4.18 2.40 7.33
CA ILE A 71 -5.19 1.83 8.23
C ILE A 71 -5.28 2.66 9.51
N LYS A 72 -4.14 2.94 10.14
CA LYS A 72 -4.07 3.75 11.37
C LYS A 72 -4.59 5.17 11.16
N ALA A 73 -4.24 5.81 10.05
CA ALA A 73 -4.78 7.12 9.69
C ALA A 73 -6.31 7.08 9.56
N GLY A 74 -6.83 5.98 9.00
CA GLY A 74 -8.27 5.75 8.89
C GLY A 74 -8.97 5.62 10.25
N GLU A 75 -8.36 4.89 11.18
CA GLU A 75 -8.84 4.74 12.56
C GLU A 75 -8.82 6.05 13.33
N ASN A 76 -7.73 6.81 13.21
CA ASN A 76 -7.60 8.15 13.82
C ASN A 76 -8.72 9.07 13.33
N LYS A 77 -8.99 9.08 12.02
CA LYS A 77 -10.06 9.89 11.45
C LYS A 77 -11.45 9.51 11.97
N LYS A 78 -11.73 8.20 12.12
CA LYS A 78 -12.99 7.73 12.76
C LYS A 78 -13.13 8.23 14.20
N ALA A 79 -12.03 8.21 14.97
CA ALA A 79 -12.02 8.70 16.33
C ALA A 79 -12.29 10.22 16.39
N ASP A 80 -11.63 10.99 15.52
CA ASP A 80 -11.79 12.44 15.43
C ASP A 80 -13.22 12.84 15.04
N ASP A 81 -13.80 12.18 14.02
CA ASP A 81 -15.17 12.46 13.58
C ASP A 81 -16.18 12.16 14.69
N LYS A 82 -15.97 11.08 15.47
CA LYS A 82 -16.79 10.76 16.65
C LYS A 82 -16.64 11.81 17.76
N ALA A 83 -15.43 12.31 18.00
CA ALA A 83 -15.20 13.36 18.99
C ALA A 83 -15.84 14.70 18.58
N GLY A 84 -15.63 15.13 17.33
CA GLY A 84 -16.22 16.35 16.79
C GLY A 84 -17.75 16.32 16.77
N SER A 85 -18.35 15.19 16.42
CA SER A 85 -19.81 15.01 16.47
C SER A 85 -20.37 15.19 17.89
N LYS A 86 -19.69 14.67 18.91
CA LYS A 86 -20.08 14.87 20.32
C LYS A 86 -20.03 16.35 20.71
N THR A 87 -18.96 17.06 20.33
CA THR A 87 -18.80 18.49 20.63
C THR A 87 -19.90 19.33 19.99
N MET A 88 -20.24 19.07 18.72
CA MET A 88 -21.31 19.77 18.00
C MET A 88 -22.70 19.52 18.61
N ASN A 89 -22.98 18.29 19.06
CA ASN A 89 -24.26 17.96 19.71
C ASN A 89 -24.44 18.62 21.08
N ILE A 90 -23.35 19.02 21.75
CA ILE A 90 -23.42 19.73 23.04
C ILE A 90 -23.72 21.22 22.83
N GLN A 91 -23.20 21.83 21.76
CA GLN A 91 -23.42 23.25 21.45
C GLN A 91 -24.81 23.56 20.86
N GLY A 92 -25.49 22.56 20.26
CA GLY A 92 -26.85 22.71 19.73
C GLY A 92 -27.99 22.56 20.75
N LYS A 93 -27.69 22.37 22.03
CA LYS A 93 -28.67 22.27 23.13
C LYS A 93 -28.63 23.46 24.11
N GLY A 94 -27.97 24.55 23.73
CA GLY A 94 -27.99 25.83 24.45
C GLY A 94 -29.08 26.77 23.94
#